data_AF-A0A535YW40-F1
#
_entry.id   AF-A0A535YW40-F1
#
_cell.length_a   1.000
_cell.length_b   1.000
_cell.length_c   1.000
_cell.angle_alpha   90.00
_cell.angle_beta   90.00
_cell.angle_gamma   90.00
#
_symmetry.space_group_name_H-M   'P 1'
#
loop_
_entity.id
_entity.type
_entity.pdbx_description
1 polymer ?
#
loop_
_entity_poly.entity_id
_entity_poly.type
_entity_poly.pdbx_seq_one_letter_code
_entity_poly.pdbx_strand_id
1 'polypeptide(L)'
;MQRPWRNGVPCRQTCAPGRRPEQERPMAGGAEVAEAVVYEPYSPEWAQAYKDEINRSPIYKQAAAGWEGSVGLVVLAEPDKNVPEDRGIFMDLWHGEARDVKVVSRAEAEKADYVITGSYSRWKKVAKKELDATKGIMLGQLKLRGNFPTIVRYTKASQELTECTTRVLVKWPDES
;
A
#
# COMPACT_ATOMS: atom_id res chain seq x y z
N MET A 1 91.75 1.05 1.77
CA MET A 1 91.06 -0.19 1.36
C MET A 1 89.86 0.18 0.49
N GLN A 2 89.85 -0.36 -0.74
CA GLN A 2 88.74 -0.56 -1.69
C GLN A 2 87.98 0.66 -2.27
N ARG A 3 88.31 0.97 -3.52
CA ARG A 3 87.46 1.47 -4.63
C ARG A 3 87.65 0.46 -5.79
N PRO A 4 87.04 0.58 -6.98
CA PRO A 4 85.70 1.04 -7.42
C PRO A 4 85.01 -0.02 -8.34
N TRP A 5 83.90 0.31 -9.01
CA TRP A 5 83.62 0.12 -10.47
C TRP A 5 82.12 -0.01 -10.80
N ARG A 6 81.77 0.60 -11.93
CA ARG A 6 80.46 0.61 -12.60
C ARG A 6 80.24 -0.66 -13.45
N ASN A 7 78.99 -0.77 -13.91
CA ASN A 7 78.52 -1.32 -15.20
C ASN A 7 78.20 -2.82 -15.30
N GLY A 8 76.96 -3.10 -15.68
CA GLY A 8 76.50 -4.36 -16.24
C GLY A 8 75.06 -4.24 -16.77
N VAL A 9 74.92 -3.89 -18.05
CA VAL A 9 73.71 -4.14 -18.88
C VAL A 9 74.22 -5.11 -19.97
N PRO A 10 73.60 -6.29 -20.21
CA PRO A 10 72.47 -6.43 -21.14
C PRO A 10 71.47 -7.54 -20.70
N CYS A 11 70.23 -7.64 -21.18
CA CYS A 11 69.87 -8.13 -22.51
C CYS A 11 68.37 -7.89 -22.80
N ARG A 12 68.07 -7.61 -24.07
CA ARG A 12 66.72 -7.52 -24.65
C ARG A 12 66.14 -8.93 -24.90
N GLN A 13 64.81 -8.97 -25.01
CA GLN A 13 63.90 -9.96 -25.66
C GLN A 13 62.88 -10.47 -24.62
N THR A 14 61.57 -10.54 -24.85
CA THR A 14 60.70 -10.35 -26.02
C THR A 14 59.25 -10.26 -25.53
N CYS A 15 58.38 -9.73 -26.38
CA CYS A 15 56.95 -9.51 -26.21
C CYS A 15 56.13 -10.70 -25.69
N ALA A 16 55.14 -10.42 -24.83
CA ALA A 16 53.75 -10.90 -24.94
C ALA A 16 52.85 -10.18 -23.90
N PRO A 17 51.73 -9.55 -24.28
CA PRO A 17 50.76 -9.06 -23.31
C PRO A 17 49.93 -10.24 -22.77
N GLY A 18 50.22 -10.63 -21.53
CA GLY A 18 49.40 -11.59 -20.78
C GLY A 18 48.03 -10.98 -20.47
N ARG A 19 46.97 -11.64 -20.95
CA ARG A 19 45.55 -11.31 -20.73
C ARG A 19 45.25 -11.11 -19.23
N ARG A 20 44.49 -10.06 -18.90
CA ARG A 20 43.80 -9.92 -17.61
C ARG A 20 42.90 -11.15 -17.39
N PRO A 21 42.88 -11.75 -16.19
CA PRO A 21 41.72 -12.50 -15.78
C PRO A 21 40.58 -11.51 -15.50
N GLU A 22 39.58 -11.54 -16.38
CA GLU A 22 38.26 -10.98 -16.20
C GLU A 22 37.67 -11.58 -14.91
N GLN A 23 37.58 -10.78 -13.85
CA GLN A 23 36.94 -11.21 -12.63
C GLN A 23 35.43 -11.09 -12.85
N GLU A 24 34.84 -12.22 -13.26
CA GLU A 24 33.40 -12.39 -13.47
C GLU A 24 32.64 -11.90 -12.24
N ARG A 25 31.81 -10.88 -12.47
CA ARG A 25 30.83 -10.36 -11.52
C ARG A 25 29.73 -11.41 -11.37
N PRO A 26 29.39 -11.89 -10.17
CA PRO A 26 28.21 -12.72 -10.03
C PRO A 26 26.98 -11.90 -10.40
N MET A 27 26.21 -12.51 -11.30
CA MET A 27 25.06 -11.98 -12.01
C MET A 27 24.00 -11.44 -11.04
N ALA A 28 23.42 -10.32 -11.44
CA ALA A 28 22.23 -9.75 -10.84
C ALA A 28 21.17 -10.84 -10.65
N GLY A 29 20.77 -11.05 -9.39
CA GLY A 29 19.50 -11.72 -9.09
C GLY A 29 18.41 -10.91 -9.78
N GLY A 30 17.84 -11.47 -10.84
CA GLY A 30 16.62 -10.97 -11.43
C GLY A 30 15.56 -11.00 -10.33
N ALA A 31 15.19 -9.82 -9.84
CA ALA A 31 13.91 -9.67 -9.17
C ALA A 31 12.87 -10.09 -10.21
N GLU A 32 12.21 -11.23 -9.98
CA GLU A 32 10.95 -11.54 -10.64
C GLU A 32 10.08 -10.29 -10.49
N VAL A 33 9.80 -9.65 -11.62
CA VAL A 33 8.74 -8.64 -11.68
C VAL A 33 7.45 -9.42 -11.48
N ALA A 34 7.02 -9.54 -10.22
CA ALA A 34 5.69 -10.04 -9.92
C ALA A 34 4.71 -9.20 -10.73
N GLU A 35 4.01 -9.84 -11.66
CA GLU A 35 3.00 -9.20 -12.48
C GLU A 35 2.02 -8.49 -11.54
N ALA A 36 1.95 -7.17 -11.65
CA ALA A 36 1.15 -6.35 -10.78
C ALA A 36 -0.33 -6.62 -11.05
N VAL A 37 -0.98 -7.44 -10.20
CA VAL A 37 -2.41 -7.71 -10.31
C VAL A 37 -3.18 -6.41 -10.07
N VAL A 38 -3.97 -6.00 -11.06
CA VAL A 38 -4.83 -4.81 -10.98
C VAL A 38 -6.26 -5.26 -10.73
N TYR A 39 -6.90 -4.71 -9.70
CA TYR A 39 -8.26 -5.06 -9.29
C TYR A 39 -9.28 -4.01 -9.74
N GLU A 40 -10.55 -4.40 -9.83
CA GLU A 40 -11.65 -3.45 -9.85
C GLU A 40 -11.87 -2.91 -8.43
N PRO A 41 -12.00 -1.59 -8.22
CA PRO A 41 -12.19 -1.04 -6.88
C PRO A 41 -13.53 -1.50 -6.32
N TYR A 42 -13.53 -1.85 -5.03
CA TYR A 42 -14.70 -2.37 -4.34
C TYR A 42 -15.26 -3.65 -4.97
N SER A 43 -14.40 -4.51 -5.53
CA SER A 43 -14.74 -5.90 -5.87
C SER A 43 -14.44 -6.86 -4.70
N PRO A 44 -15.03 -8.06 -4.67
CA PRO A 44 -14.69 -9.08 -3.67
C PRO A 44 -13.20 -9.44 -3.66
N GLU A 45 -12.56 -9.50 -4.82
CA GLU A 45 -11.14 -9.81 -4.98
C GLU A 45 -10.27 -8.68 -4.41
N TRP A 46 -10.65 -7.42 -4.68
CA TRP A 46 -10.01 -6.25 -4.06
C TRP A 46 -10.14 -6.27 -2.53
N ALA A 47 -11.32 -6.59 -2.01
CA ALA A 47 -11.56 -6.64 -0.58
C ALA A 47 -10.71 -7.71 0.13
N GLN A 48 -10.54 -8.87 -0.51
CA GLN A 48 -9.66 -9.92 -0.01
C GLN A 48 -8.18 -9.47 -0.04
N ALA A 49 -7.70 -8.90 -1.15
CA ALA A 49 -6.34 -8.37 -1.25
C ALA A 49 -6.08 -7.26 -0.21
N TYR A 50 -7.06 -6.39 0.01
CA TYR A 50 -6.98 -5.32 1.00
C TYR A 50 -6.92 -5.87 2.43
N LYS A 51 -7.74 -6.88 2.77
CA LYS A 51 -7.68 -7.59 4.05
C LYS A 51 -6.29 -8.17 4.30
N ASP A 52 -5.69 -8.81 3.29
CA ASP A 52 -4.39 -9.43 3.41
C ASP A 52 -3.28 -8.38 3.63
N GLU A 53 -3.35 -7.24 2.95
CA GLU A 53 -2.42 -6.12 3.17
C GLU A 53 -2.56 -5.51 4.58
N ILE A 54 -3.78 -5.39 5.11
CA ILE A 54 -4.01 -4.93 6.49
C ILE A 54 -3.35 -5.88 7.49
N ASN A 55 -3.61 -7.19 7.35
CA ASN A 55 -3.11 -8.20 8.28
C ASN A 55 -1.59 -8.42 8.18
N ARG A 56 -0.97 -8.01 7.06
CA ARG A 56 0.48 -7.99 6.89
C ARG A 56 1.16 -6.78 7.54
N SER A 57 0.41 -5.71 7.84
CA SER A 57 1.00 -4.48 8.37
C SER A 57 1.28 -4.57 9.88
N PRO A 58 2.55 -4.56 10.32
CA PRO A 58 2.87 -4.46 11.74
C PRO A 58 2.47 -3.10 12.33
N ILE A 59 2.43 -2.06 11.49
CA ILE A 59 2.00 -0.72 11.88
C ILE A 59 0.52 -0.74 12.25
N TYR A 60 -0.31 -1.37 11.41
CA TYR A 60 -1.74 -1.49 11.67
C TYR A 60 -1.97 -2.30 12.95
N LYS A 61 -1.31 -3.45 13.08
CA LYS A 61 -1.44 -4.32 14.25
C LYS A 61 -1.16 -3.59 15.55
N GLN A 62 -0.10 -2.77 15.59
CA GLN A 62 0.23 -1.99 16.78
C GLN A 62 -0.74 -0.81 17.00
N ALA A 63 -1.07 -0.07 15.93
CA ALA A 63 -1.91 1.13 16.03
C ALA A 63 -3.37 0.81 16.40
N ALA A 64 -3.88 -0.34 15.98
CA ALA A 64 -5.24 -0.81 16.25
C ALA A 64 -5.32 -1.90 17.33
N ALA A 65 -4.27 -2.12 18.12
CA ALA A 65 -4.25 -3.18 19.15
C ALA A 65 -5.39 -3.11 20.17
N GLY A 66 -5.89 -1.91 20.48
CA GLY A 66 -7.05 -1.69 21.36
C GLY A 66 -8.36 -1.40 20.62
N TRP A 67 -8.38 -1.53 19.29
CA TRP A 67 -9.59 -1.29 18.50
C TRP A 67 -10.54 -2.46 18.61
N GLU A 68 -11.82 -2.15 18.85
CA GLU A 68 -12.92 -3.09 18.80
C GLU A 68 -14.08 -2.44 18.06
N GLY A 69 -14.64 -3.16 17.10
CA GLY A 69 -15.84 -2.74 16.40
C GLY A 69 -15.72 -2.89 14.89
N SER A 70 -16.88 -3.06 14.28
CA SER A 70 -17.02 -3.12 12.83
C SER A 70 -17.03 -1.72 12.21
N VAL A 71 -16.45 -1.62 11.01
CA VAL A 71 -16.43 -0.37 10.22
C VAL A 71 -17.10 -0.61 8.88
N GLY A 72 -18.13 0.18 8.59
CA GLY A 72 -18.81 0.25 7.31
C GLY A 72 -18.31 1.45 6.51
N LEU A 73 -17.78 1.23 5.32
CA LEU A 73 -17.48 2.30 4.36
C LEU A 73 -18.59 2.33 3.32
N VAL A 74 -19.26 3.46 3.17
CA VAL A 74 -20.31 3.67 2.16
C VAL A 74 -19.79 4.60 1.08
N VAL A 75 -19.70 4.08 -0.13
CA VAL A 75 -19.33 4.79 -1.34
C VAL A 75 -20.62 5.14 -2.07
N LEU A 76 -20.95 6.44 -2.13
CA LEU A 76 -22.13 6.91 -2.83
C LEU A 76 -21.90 6.92 -4.35
N ALA A 77 -22.95 6.59 -5.10
CA ALA A 77 -22.97 6.62 -6.55
C ALA A 77 -22.56 7.99 -7.10
N GLU A 78 -21.80 7.97 -8.19
CA GLU A 78 -21.48 9.09 -9.06
C GLU A 78 -21.63 8.59 -10.51
N PRO A 79 -22.86 8.55 -11.07
CA PRO A 79 -23.10 7.98 -12.40
C PRO A 79 -22.35 8.69 -13.52
N ASP A 80 -22.05 9.98 -13.34
CA ASP A 80 -21.20 10.79 -14.22
C ASP A 80 -19.74 10.31 -14.28
N LYS A 81 -19.35 9.40 -13.37
CA LYS A 81 -18.01 8.83 -13.22
C LYS A 81 -17.99 7.31 -13.37
N ASN A 82 -18.98 6.76 -14.07
CA ASN A 82 -19.15 5.31 -14.24
C ASN A 82 -19.35 4.54 -12.92
N VAL A 83 -19.88 5.21 -11.87
CA VAL A 83 -20.27 4.58 -10.61
C VAL A 83 -21.79 4.73 -10.41
N PRO A 84 -22.61 3.87 -11.05
CA PRO A 84 -24.05 4.08 -11.12
C PRO A 84 -24.80 3.79 -9.81
N GLU A 85 -24.18 3.05 -8.89
CA GLU A 85 -24.83 2.52 -7.70
C GLU A 85 -23.98 2.72 -6.45
N ASP A 86 -24.66 2.87 -5.31
CA ASP A 86 -24.00 2.87 -4.01
C ASP A 86 -23.31 1.51 -3.77
N ARG A 87 -22.16 1.55 -3.11
CA ARG A 87 -21.41 0.37 -2.68
C ARG A 87 -21.12 0.45 -1.18
N GLY A 88 -21.22 -0.68 -0.49
CA GLY A 88 -20.83 -0.82 0.89
C GLY A 88 -19.58 -1.69 1.02
N ILE A 89 -18.70 -1.37 1.96
CA ILE A 89 -17.62 -2.23 2.41
C ILE A 89 -17.82 -2.44 3.90
N PHE A 90 -17.99 -3.68 4.33
CA PHE A 90 -18.05 -4.06 5.73
C PHE A 90 -16.70 -4.62 6.15
N MET A 91 -16.14 -4.07 7.22
CA MET A 91 -14.87 -4.47 7.79
C MET A 91 -15.08 -4.90 9.24
N ASP A 92 -14.77 -6.16 9.53
CA ASP A 92 -14.72 -6.66 10.88
C ASP A 92 -13.29 -6.53 11.43
N LEU A 93 -13.07 -5.49 12.25
CA LEU A 93 -11.78 -5.11 12.78
C LEU A 93 -11.69 -5.39 14.29
N TRP A 94 -10.63 -6.05 14.71
CA TRP A 94 -10.47 -6.47 16.10
C TRP A 94 -9.01 -6.58 16.52
N HIS A 95 -8.61 -5.84 17.55
CA HIS A 95 -7.28 -5.89 18.20
C HIS A 95 -6.10 -5.85 17.23
N GLY A 96 -6.20 -5.05 16.16
CA GLY A 96 -5.15 -4.89 15.16
C GLY A 96 -5.19 -5.92 14.03
N GLU A 97 -6.28 -6.67 13.90
CA GLU A 97 -6.49 -7.65 12.85
C GLU A 97 -7.80 -7.36 12.10
N ALA A 98 -7.77 -7.53 10.78
CA ALA A 98 -8.96 -7.54 9.94
C ALA A 98 -9.47 -8.98 9.81
N ARG A 99 -10.45 -9.35 10.64
CA ARG A 99 -11.05 -10.68 10.66
C ARG A 99 -11.82 -10.96 9.36
N ASP A 100 -12.49 -9.93 8.84
CA ASP A 100 -13.26 -10.01 7.62
C ASP A 100 -13.32 -8.66 6.90
N VAL A 101 -13.34 -8.68 5.57
CA VAL A 101 -13.56 -7.51 4.71
C VAL A 101 -14.40 -7.96 3.54
N LYS A 102 -15.58 -7.38 3.38
CA LYS A 102 -16.56 -7.77 2.36
C LYS A 102 -17.12 -6.56 1.65
N VAL A 103 -17.25 -6.67 0.34
CA VAL A 103 -18.11 -5.76 -0.43
C VAL A 103 -19.54 -6.23 -0.25
N VAL A 104 -20.40 -5.30 0.16
CA VAL A 104 -21.78 -5.54 0.54
C VAL A 104 -22.68 -4.43 0.01
N SER A 105 -23.99 -4.57 0.19
CA SER A 105 -24.90 -3.46 -0.05
C SER A 105 -24.64 -2.31 0.93
N ARG A 106 -25.04 -1.09 0.56
CA ARG A 106 -25.03 0.06 1.47
C ARG A 106 -25.75 -0.25 2.79
N ALA A 107 -26.93 -0.88 2.72
CA ALA A 107 -27.73 -1.21 3.89
C ALA A 107 -27.03 -2.20 4.84
N GLU A 108 -26.19 -3.09 4.32
CA GLU A 108 -25.39 -4.01 5.14
C GLU A 108 -24.18 -3.32 5.75
N ALA A 109 -23.46 -2.49 5.00
CA ALA A 109 -22.37 -1.69 5.55
C ALA A 109 -22.87 -0.73 6.65
N GLU A 110 -24.09 -0.20 6.48
CA GLU A 110 -24.75 0.66 7.46
C GLU A 110 -25.12 -0.05 8.78
N LYS A 111 -24.97 -1.38 8.90
CA LYS A 111 -25.15 -2.11 10.16
C LYS A 111 -23.92 -2.11 11.07
N ALA A 112 -22.78 -1.63 10.58
CA ALA A 112 -21.55 -1.57 11.35
C ALA A 112 -21.64 -0.60 12.54
N ASP A 113 -20.75 -0.78 13.52
CA ASP A 113 -20.66 0.09 14.71
C ASP A 113 -20.27 1.51 14.33
N TYR A 114 -19.35 1.63 13.38
CA TYR A 114 -18.89 2.88 12.78
C TYR A 114 -19.21 2.87 11.29
N VAL A 115 -19.84 3.93 10.78
CA VAL A 115 -20.11 4.06 9.34
C VAL A 115 -19.56 5.37 8.82
N ILE A 116 -18.72 5.30 7.80
CA ILE A 116 -18.16 6.45 7.11
C ILE A 116 -18.76 6.50 5.71
N THR A 117 -19.42 7.60 5.37
CA THR A 117 -20.09 7.77 4.08
C THR A 117 -19.45 8.92 3.31
N GLY A 118 -19.17 8.69 2.03
CA GLY A 118 -18.56 9.66 1.13
C GLY A 118 -18.92 9.36 -0.32
N SER A 119 -18.83 10.38 -1.19
CA SER A 119 -18.96 10.14 -2.63
C SER A 119 -17.75 9.37 -3.15
N TYR A 120 -17.91 8.68 -4.28
CA TYR A 120 -16.83 7.97 -4.95
C TYR A 120 -15.56 8.83 -5.09
N SER A 121 -15.70 10.07 -5.55
CA SER A 121 -14.59 11.03 -5.70
C SER A 121 -13.83 11.28 -4.41
N ARG A 122 -14.51 11.34 -3.27
CA ARG A 122 -13.87 11.57 -1.98
C ARG A 122 -13.12 10.32 -1.52
N TRP A 123 -13.73 9.14 -1.70
CA TRP A 123 -13.07 7.87 -1.42
C TRP A 123 -11.85 7.63 -2.31
N LYS A 124 -11.93 7.98 -3.60
CA LYS A 124 -10.79 7.95 -4.52
C LYS A 124 -9.65 8.83 -4.04
N LYS A 125 -9.93 10.04 -3.54
CA LYS A 125 -8.92 10.93 -2.93
C LYS A 125 -8.29 10.31 -1.68
N VAL A 126 -9.09 9.65 -0.84
CA VAL A 126 -8.56 8.93 0.34
C VAL A 126 -7.64 7.80 -0.12
N ALA A 127 -8.09 6.95 -1.03
CA ALA A 127 -7.29 5.86 -1.58
C ALA A 127 -6.01 6.33 -2.29
N LYS A 128 -6.00 7.54 -2.88
CA LYS A 128 -4.80 8.17 -3.47
C LYS A 128 -3.96 8.96 -2.45
N LYS A 129 -4.32 8.96 -1.16
CA LYS A 129 -3.69 9.76 -0.08
C LYS A 129 -3.73 11.28 -0.29
N GLU A 130 -4.61 11.75 -1.17
CA GLU A 130 -4.87 13.18 -1.38
C GLU A 130 -5.78 13.75 -0.29
N LEU A 131 -6.51 12.89 0.43
CA LEU A 131 -7.36 13.24 1.56
C LEU A 131 -7.15 12.27 2.73
N ASP A 132 -6.76 12.78 3.90
CA ASP A 132 -6.76 11.99 5.13
C ASP A 132 -8.21 11.77 5.60
N ALA A 133 -8.58 10.51 5.90
CA ALA A 133 -9.97 10.16 6.24
C ALA A 133 -10.48 10.89 7.49
N THR A 134 -9.67 11.00 8.55
CA THR A 134 -10.04 11.71 9.78
C THR A 134 -10.24 13.20 9.50
N LYS A 135 -9.36 13.83 8.72
CA LYS A 135 -9.54 15.22 8.28
C LYS A 135 -10.78 15.38 7.40
N GLY A 136 -11.05 14.44 6.51
CA GLY A 136 -12.25 14.41 5.68
C GLY A 136 -13.52 14.39 6.52
N ILE A 137 -13.53 13.65 7.62
CA ILE A 137 -14.64 13.65 8.59
C ILE A 137 -14.77 15.02 9.27
N MET A 138 -13.66 15.58 9.78
CA MET A 138 -13.66 16.89 10.46
C MET A 138 -14.16 18.03 9.57
N LEU A 139 -13.82 18.00 8.28
CA LEU A 139 -14.23 18.99 7.29
C LEU A 139 -15.65 18.75 6.74
N GLY A 140 -16.36 17.71 7.19
CA GLY A 140 -17.69 17.34 6.70
C GLY A 140 -17.69 16.78 5.27
N GLN A 141 -16.52 16.46 4.71
CA GLN A 141 -16.39 15.81 3.41
C GLN A 141 -16.75 14.32 3.50
N LEU A 142 -16.46 13.69 4.62
CA LEU A 142 -16.93 12.34 4.95
C LEU A 142 -17.91 12.44 6.12
N LYS A 143 -19.05 11.76 6.04
CA LYS A 143 -20.03 11.71 7.11
C LYS A 143 -19.75 10.50 7.99
N LEU A 144 -19.57 10.71 9.29
CA LEU A 144 -19.40 9.63 10.26
C LEU A 144 -20.70 9.42 11.05
N ARG A 145 -21.13 8.16 11.16
CA ARG A 145 -22.08 7.67 12.16
C ARG A 145 -21.31 6.78 13.14
N GLY A 146 -21.21 7.21 14.40
CA GLY A 146 -20.44 6.50 15.44
C GLY A 146 -19.77 7.46 16.41
N ASN A 147 -18.92 6.95 17.30
CA ASN A 147 -18.19 7.77 18.27
C ASN A 147 -16.95 8.42 17.63
N PHE A 148 -17.04 9.71 17.31
CA PHE A 148 -15.94 10.47 16.69
C PHE A 148 -14.65 10.52 17.54
N PRO A 149 -14.69 10.79 18.86
CA PRO A 149 -13.49 10.73 19.69
C PRO A 149 -12.71 9.41 19.58
N THR A 150 -13.40 8.27 19.46
CA THR A 150 -12.75 6.98 19.23
C THR A 150 -11.99 6.96 17.91
N ILE A 151 -12.59 7.42 16.80
CA ILE A 151 -11.91 7.51 15.50
C ILE A 151 -10.64 8.37 15.59
N VAL A 152 -10.71 9.53 16.25
CA VAL A 152 -9.56 10.43 16.41
C VAL A 152 -8.43 9.75 17.21
N ARG A 153 -8.75 9.01 18.28
CA ARG A 153 -7.76 8.24 19.05
C ARG A 153 -7.01 7.23 18.17
N TYR A 154 -7.69 6.64 17.20
CA TYR A 154 -7.15 5.63 16.28
C TYR A 154 -6.74 6.21 14.91
N THR A 155 -6.42 7.52 14.83
CA THR A 155 -6.01 8.17 13.57
C THR A 155 -4.84 7.45 12.89
N LYS A 156 -3.84 6.97 13.66
CA LYS A 156 -2.72 6.20 13.09
C LYS A 156 -3.16 4.91 12.40
N ALA A 157 -4.14 4.20 12.97
CA ALA A 157 -4.70 3.01 12.35
C ALA A 157 -5.46 3.37 11.06
N SER A 158 -6.23 4.47 11.06
CA SER A 158 -6.92 4.96 9.86
C SER A 158 -5.95 5.35 8.73
N GLN A 159 -4.80 5.93 9.09
CA GLN A 159 -3.75 6.29 8.14
C GLN A 159 -3.12 5.03 7.54
N GLU A 160 -2.83 4.02 8.36
CA GLU A 160 -2.30 2.76 7.87
C GLU A 160 -3.32 1.97 7.03
N LEU A 161 -4.62 2.00 7.36
CA LEU A 161 -5.67 1.47 6.47
C LEU A 161 -5.59 2.12 5.09
N THR A 162 -5.43 3.45 5.05
CA THR A 162 -5.23 4.19 3.80
C THR A 162 -3.94 3.79 3.09
N GLU A 163 -2.85 3.57 3.82
CA GLU A 163 -1.58 3.04 3.28
C GLU A 163 -1.79 1.68 2.60
N CYS A 164 -2.49 0.75 3.27
CA CYS A 164 -2.81 -0.56 2.72
C CYS A 164 -3.63 -0.46 1.42
N THR A 165 -4.55 0.51 1.29
CA THR A 165 -5.28 0.70 0.02
C THR A 165 -4.36 1.06 -1.14
N THR A 166 -3.23 1.75 -0.91
CA THR A 166 -2.27 2.09 -1.99
C THR A 166 -1.39 0.93 -2.44
N ARG A 167 -1.32 -0.15 -1.65
CA ARG A 167 -0.57 -1.37 -1.98
C ARG A 167 -1.37 -2.31 -2.87
N VAL A 168 -2.69 -2.14 -2.93
CA VAL A 168 -3.59 -2.87 -3.81
C VAL A 168 -3.90 -2.00 -5.03
N LEU A 169 -3.31 -2.35 -6.17
CA LEU A 169 -3.49 -1.59 -7.40
C LEU A 169 -4.90 -1.76 -7.94
N VAL A 170 -5.55 -0.65 -8.29
CA VAL A 170 -6.91 -0.63 -8.81
C VAL A 170 -7.01 0.11 -10.13
N LYS A 171 -7.92 -0.34 -10.99
CA LYS A 171 -8.33 0.36 -12.21
C LYS A 171 -9.55 1.23 -11.91
N TRP A 172 -9.39 2.54 -11.92
CA TRP A 172 -10.47 3.47 -11.58
C TRP A 172 -11.53 3.57 -12.69
N PRO A 173 -12.84 3.39 -12.39
CA PRO A 173 -13.92 3.46 -13.37
C PRO A 173 -14.02 4.75 -14.19
N ASP A 174 -13.55 5.87 -13.65
CA ASP A 174 -13.57 7.19 -14.31
C ASP A 174 -12.33 7.46 -15.17
N GLU A 175 -11.33 6.58 -15.15
CA GLU A 175 -10.11 6.68 -15.95
C GLU A 175 -10.09 5.67 -17.12
N SER A 176 -11.19 4.93 -17.32
CA SER A 176 -11.30 3.82 -18.28
C SER A 176 -12.34 4.04 -19.37
#